data_AF-A0A8T4TQK0-F1
#
_entry.id   AF-A0A8T4TQK0-F1
#
_cell.length_a   1.000
_cell.length_b   1.000
_cell.length_c   1.000
_cell.angle_alpha   90.00
_cell.angle_beta   90.00
_cell.angle_gamma   90.00
#
_symmetry.space_group_name_H-M   'P 1'
#
loop_
_entity.id
_entity.type
_entity.pdbx_description
1 polymer ?
#
loop_
_entity_poly.entity_id
_entity_poly.type
_entity_poly.pdbx_seq_one_letter_code
_entity_poly.pdbx_strand_id
1 'polypeptide(L)' 'MIKKREIFEVFFRRKPAMILMALRKGGKSRYGSVLAKEVDCTYSHAVKILQEMEKSKLVSFEKQGRI' A
#
# COMPACT_ATOMS: atom_id res chain seq x y z
N MET A 1 -8.60 18.50 15.87
CA MET A 1 -7.39 17.68 16.05
C MET A 1 -7.52 16.41 15.21
N ILE A 2 -6.63 16.17 14.25
CA ILE A 2 -6.66 14.93 13.44
C ILE A 2 -6.01 13.82 14.27
N LYS A 3 -6.79 12.83 14.70
CA LYS A 3 -6.28 11.66 15.42
C LYS A 3 -5.38 10.87 14.48
N LYS A 4 -4.07 10.83 14.77
CA LYS A 4 -3.09 10.04 14.00
C LYS A 4 -3.45 8.56 14.23
N ARG A 5 -3.87 7.85 13.18
CA ARG A 5 -4.16 6.42 13.29
C ARG A 5 -2.84 5.68 13.39
N GLU A 6 -2.77 4.71 14.30
CA GLU A 6 -1.62 3.83 14.39
C GLU A 6 -1.60 2.88 13.19
N ILE A 7 -0.41 2.50 12.73
CA ILE A 7 -0.27 1.60 11.58
C ILE A 7 -0.96 0.25 11.82
N PHE A 8 -1.04 -0.20 13.07
CA PHE A 8 -1.78 -1.40 13.43
C PHE A 8 -3.27 -1.30 13.06
N GLU A 9 -3.93 -0.17 13.34
CA GLU A 9 -5.34 0.04 12.98
C GLU A 9 -5.57 0.04 11.46
N VAL A 10 -4.57 0.47 10.69
CA VAL A 10 -4.62 0.40 9.23
C VAL A 10 -4.38 -1.03 8.76
N PHE A 11 -3.34 -1.70 9.26
CA PHE A 11 -2.92 -3.03 8.81
C PHE A 11 -3.96 -4.12 9.09
N PHE A 12 -4.64 -4.11 10.23
CA PHE A 12 -5.65 -5.13 10.56
C PHE A 12 -6.93 -5.05 9.72
N ARG A 13 -7.05 -4.06 8.82
CA ARG A 13 -8.12 -4.02 7.83
C ARG A 13 -7.77 -4.92 6.64
N ARG A 14 -8.78 -5.61 6.11
CA ARG A 14 -8.62 -6.59 5.00
C ARG A 14 -7.80 -6.06 3.82
N LYS A 15 -8.15 -4.90 3.25
CA LYS A 15 -7.47 -4.37 2.05
C LYS A 15 -6.00 -3.99 2.31
N PRO A 16 -5.65 -3.23 3.36
CA PRO A 16 -4.25 -3.02 3.76
C PRO A 16 -3.45 -4.31 3.98
N ALA A 17 -3.98 -5.28 4.73
CA ALA A 17 -3.32 -6.57 4.92
C ALA A 17 -3.04 -7.27 3.58
N MET A 18 -4.02 -7.29 2.66
CA MET A 18 -3.87 -7.91 1.35
C MET A 18 -2.85 -7.18 0.47
N ILE A 19 -2.76 -5.84 0.52
CA ILE A 19 -1.74 -5.08 -0.22
C ILE A 19 -0.33 -5.47 0.23
N LEU A 20 -0.08 -5.51 1.54
CA LEU A 20 1.25 -5.85 2.05
C LEU A 20 1.62 -7.30 1.72
N MET A 21 0.66 -8.23 1.80
CA MET A 21 0.85 -9.61 1.40
C MET A 21 1.15 -9.74 -0.11
N ALA A 22 0.43 -9.00 -0.97
CA ALA A 22 0.63 -9.00 -2.41
C ALA A 22 2.02 -8.46 -2.81
N LEU A 23 2.51 -7.44 -2.09
CA LEU A 23 3.88 -6.95 -2.22
C LEU A 23 4.91 -8.03 -1.82
N ARG A 24 4.72 -8.68 -0.67
CA ARG A 24 5.63 -9.73 -0.20
C ARG A 24 5.70 -10.92 -1.16
N LYS A 25 4.57 -11.31 -1.77
CA LYS A 25 4.48 -12.44 -2.71
C LYS A 25 5.08 -12.12 -4.09
N GLY A 26 4.90 -10.90 -4.59
CA GLY A 26 5.21 -10.56 -5.98
C GLY A 26 6.58 -9.93 -6.24
N GLY A 27 7.49 -9.92 -5.26
CA GLY A 27 8.85 -9.39 -5.42
C GLY A 27 9.00 -7.88 -5.18
N LYS A 28 10.23 -7.37 -5.34
CA LYS A 28 10.67 -6.06 -4.79
C LYS A 28 10.06 -4.82 -5.46
N SER A 29 9.45 -4.92 -6.63
CA SER A 29 8.95 -3.75 -7.37
C SER A 29 7.64 -4.06 -8.06
N ARG A 30 6.53 -3.49 -7.55
CA ARG A 30 5.20 -3.61 -8.16
C ARG A 30 4.53 -2.25 -8.25
N TYR A 31 3.95 -1.97 -9.42
CA TYR A 31 3.17 -0.74 -9.64
C TYR A 31 1.88 -0.75 -8.82
N GLY A 32 1.49 0.42 -8.31
CA GLY A 32 0.27 0.57 -7.52
C GLY A 32 -1.01 0.15 -8.25
N SER A 33 -1.05 0.28 -9.59
CA SER A 33 -2.16 -0.18 -10.43
C SER A 33 -2.34 -1.70 -10.40
N VAL A 34 -1.25 -2.46 -10.40
CA VAL A 34 -1.26 -3.93 -10.32
C VAL A 34 -1.77 -4.37 -8.95
N LEU A 35 -1.30 -3.73 -7.88
CA LEU A 35 -1.76 -4.01 -6.51
C LEU A 35 -3.25 -3.69 -6.33
N ALA A 36 -3.71 -2.59 -6.91
CA ALA A 36 -5.12 -2.20 -6.86
C ALA A 36 -6.02 -3.25 -7.53
N LYS A 37 -5.60 -3.78 -8.68
CA LYS A 37 -6.33 -4.84 -9.39
C LYS A 37 -6.36 -6.14 -8.60
N GLU A 38 -5.24 -6.55 -8.00
CA GLU A 38 -5.13 -7.80 -7.23
C GLU A 38 -5.94 -7.77 -5.92
N VAL A 39 -6.04 -6.60 -5.28
CA VAL A 39 -6.75 -6.40 -4.00
C VAL A 39 -8.22 -5.95 -4.21
N ASP A 40 -8.65 -5.82 -5.47
CA ASP A 40 -9.98 -5.34 -5.85
C ASP A 40 -10.32 -3.99 -5.18
N CYS A 41 -9.51 -2.97 -5.48
CA CYS A 41 -9.74 -1.60 -5.03
C CYS A 41 -9.34 -0.57 -6.09
N THR A 42 -9.75 0.68 -5.89
CA THR A 42 -9.34 1.76 -6.79
C THR A 42 -7.85 2.05 -6.62
N TYR A 43 -7.21 2.50 -7.70
CA TYR A 43 -5.81 2.95 -7.64
C TYR A 43 -5.57 3.99 -6.54
N SER A 44 -6.46 4.99 -6.43
CA SER A 44 -6.37 6.03 -5.40
C SER A 44 -6.42 5.47 -3.98
N HIS A 45 -7.22 4.42 -3.74
CA HIS A 45 -7.26 3.74 -2.45
C HIS A 45 -5.95 3.00 -2.17
N ALA A 46 -5.45 2.24 -3.14
CA ALA A 46 -4.17 1.53 -3.01
C ALA A 46 -3.02 2.50 -2.69
N VAL A 47 -2.91 3.61 -3.44
CA VAL A 47 -1.90 4.66 -3.21
C VAL A 47 -2.01 5.23 -1.80
N LYS A 48 -3.22 5.55 -1.34
CA LYS A 48 -3.42 6.07 0.03
C LYS A 48 -2.95 5.08 1.09
N ILE A 49 -3.23 3.79 0.93
CA ILE A 49 -2.75 2.75 1.85
C ILE A 49 -1.22 2.67 1.84
N LEU A 50 -0.63 2.64 0.65
CA LEU A 50 0.82 2.55 0.48
C LEU A 50 1.54 3.77 1.08
N GLN A 51 0.96 4.96 0.98
CA GLN A 51 1.48 6.17 1.65
C GLN A 51 1.46 6.05 3.18
N GLU A 52 0.42 5.48 3.78
CA GLU A 52 0.38 5.25 5.24
C GLU A 52 1.40 4.18 5.66
N MET A 53 1.61 3.15 4.83
CA MET A 53 2.65 2.13 5.04
C MET A 53 4.06 2.73 4.92
N GLU A 54 4.29 3.63 3.97
CA GLU A 54 5.58 4.34 3.80
C GLU A 54 5.89 5.23 5.01
N LYS A 55 4.92 6.02 5.48
CA LYS A 55 5.05 6.80 6.73
C LYS A 55 5.43 5.93 7.93
N SER A 56 5.02 4.67 7.90
CA SER A 56 5.29 3.66 8.92
C SER A 56 6.51 2.78 8.61
N LYS A 57 7.27 3.11 7.56
CA LYS A 57 8.49 2.42 7.13
C LYS A 57 8.31 0.94 6.75
N LEU A 58 7.10 0.53 6.37
CA LEU A 58 6.81 -0.84 5.92
C LEU A 58 7.09 -1.05 4.43
N VAL A 59 7.04 0.02 3.64
CA VAL A 59 7.29 0.03 2.20
C VAL A 59 8.06 1.30 1.82
N SER A 60 8.68 1.30 0.65
CA SER A 60 9.32 2.48 0.06
C SER A 60 8.86 2.65 -1.38
N PHE A 61 8.69 3.88 -1.83
CA PHE A 61 8.46 4.16 -3.24
C PHE A 61 9.77 4.48 -3.96
N GLU A 62 9.97 3.84 -5.10
CA GLU A 62 11.00 4.22 -6.06
C GLU A 62 10.33 4.93 -7.24
N LYS A 63 10.71 6.19 -7.50
CA LYS A 63 10.27 6.91 -8.68
C LYS A 63 11.16 6.51 -9.85
N GLN A 64 10.77 5.48 -10.58
CA GLN A 64 11.15 5.39 -11.99
C GLN A 64 10.26 6.34 -12.78
N GLY A 65 10.77 6.90 -13.89
CA GLY A 65 10.00 7.79 -14.76
C GLY A 65 8.69 7.16 -15.26
N ARG A 66 7.95 7.86 -16.12
CA ARG A 66 6.77 7.23 -16.73
C ARG A 66 7.22 6.04 -17.58
N ILE A 67 6.58 4.90 -17.38
CA ILE A 67 6.59 3.77 -18.31
C ILE A 67 5.26 3.82 -19.07
#